data_AF-A0A6G4VGA3-F1
#
_entry.id   AF-A0A6G4VGA3-F1
#
_cell.length_a   1.000
_cell.length_b   1.000
_cell.length_c   1.000
_cell.angle_alpha   90.00
_cell.angle_beta   90.00
_cell.angle_gamma   90.00
#
_symmetry.space_group_name_H-M   'P 1'
#
loop_
_entity.id
_entity.type
_entity.pdbx_description
1 polymer ?
#
loop_
_entity_poly.entity_id
_entity_poly.type
_entity_poly.pdbx_seq_one_letter_code
_entity_poly.pdbx_strand_id
1 'polypeptide(L)'
;MAETYDFPSDLLAGQEELHQVRAELLALLKRLPWSVEPLDGFSDEHGWRKVERPASPGWSADEQAEVEKLRERERELAVFVTCHRFWAEVTTAEKVDARMRLKHAHETADEPPAGA
;
A
#
# COMPACT_ATOMS: atom_id res chain seq x y z
N MET A 1 -16.09 -7.32 -23.07
CA MET A 1 -16.82 -6.05 -22.86
C MET A 1 -16.31 -5.50 -21.54
N ALA A 2 -15.83 -4.27 -21.51
CA ALA A 2 -15.40 -3.65 -20.26
C ALA A 2 -16.65 -3.41 -19.41
N GLU A 3 -16.89 -4.26 -18.42
CA GLU A 3 -17.87 -3.97 -17.39
C GLU A 3 -17.30 -2.86 -16.53
N THR A 4 -17.67 -1.62 -16.83
CA THR A 4 -17.44 -0.52 -15.90
C THR A 4 -18.26 -0.83 -14.65
N TYR A 5 -17.61 -1.31 -13.60
CA TYR A 5 -18.26 -1.51 -12.31
C TYR A 5 -18.59 -0.14 -11.73
N ASP A 6 -19.85 0.07 -11.37
CA ASP A 6 -20.27 1.28 -10.65
C ASP A 6 -19.93 1.11 -9.18
N PHE A 7 -18.66 1.38 -8.84
CA PHE A 7 -18.18 1.22 -7.47
C PHE A 7 -18.82 2.27 -6.56
N PRO A 8 -19.32 1.86 -5.38
CA PRO A 8 -19.81 2.80 -4.38
C PRO A 8 -18.77 3.85 -3.99
N SER A 9 -19.21 5.10 -3.81
CA SER A 9 -18.32 6.23 -3.48
C SER A 9 -17.50 6.01 -2.20
N ASP A 10 -18.05 5.31 -1.20
CA ASP A 10 -17.36 4.92 0.03
C ASP A 10 -16.25 3.90 -0.23
N LEU A 11 -16.48 2.94 -1.13
CA LEU A 11 -15.46 1.97 -1.56
C LEU A 11 -14.33 2.65 -2.36
N LEU A 12 -14.67 3.59 -3.24
CA LEU A 12 -13.69 4.38 -3.98
C LEU A 12 -12.84 5.25 -3.05
N ALA A 13 -13.48 5.97 -2.12
CA ALA A 13 -12.78 6.77 -1.12
C ALA A 13 -11.88 5.91 -0.22
N GLY A 14 -12.36 4.75 0.23
CA GLY A 14 -11.55 3.83 1.03
C GLY A 14 -10.37 3.23 0.28
N GLN A 15 -10.52 2.95 -1.02
CA GLN A 15 -9.42 2.48 -1.87
C GLN A 15 -8.38 3.59 -2.10
N GLU A 16 -8.82 4.82 -2.37
CA GLU A 16 -7.95 5.98 -2.55
C GLU A 16 -7.15 6.27 -1.27
N GLU A 17 -7.82 6.31 -0.12
CA GLU A 17 -7.14 6.51 1.16
C GLU A 17 -6.13 5.38 1.45
N LEU A 18 -6.46 4.14 1.10
CA LEU A 18 -5.53 3.01 1.23
C LEU A 18 -4.28 3.20 0.36
N HIS A 19 -4.42 3.73 -0.85
CA HIS A 19 -3.28 4.05 -1.71
C HIS A 19 -2.42 5.17 -1.13
N GLN A 20 -3.05 6.23 -0.62
CA GLN A 20 -2.35 7.36 0.01
C GLN A 20 -1.56 6.92 1.24
N VAL A 21 -2.19 6.17 2.16
CA VAL A 21 -1.53 5.66 3.38
C VAL A 21 -0.35 4.74 3.03
N ARG A 22 -0.49 3.89 2.00
CA ARG A 22 0.62 3.05 1.52
C ARG A 22 1.75 3.88 0.94
N ALA A 23 1.44 4.91 0.16
CA ALA A 23 2.44 5.80 -0.40
C ALA A 23 3.21 6.56 0.70
N GLU A 24 2.49 7.06 1.71
CA GLU A 24 3.05 7.72 2.88
C GLU A 24 3.94 6.77 3.70
N LEU A 25 3.45 5.57 4.00
CA LEU A 25 4.23 4.54 4.70
C LEU A 25 5.51 4.18 3.93
N LEU A 26 5.42 4.01 2.62
CA LEU A 26 6.60 3.73 1.79
C LEU A 26 7.59 4.90 1.76
N ALA A 27 7.09 6.14 1.72
CA ALA A 27 7.94 7.33 1.78
C ALA A 27 8.66 7.44 3.14
N LEU A 28 7.95 7.18 4.23
CA LEU A 28 8.52 7.15 5.58
C LEU A 28 9.59 6.06 5.69
N LEU A 29 9.28 4.82 5.32
CA LEU A 29 10.22 3.69 5.38
C LEU A 29 11.48 3.90 4.53
N LYS A 30 11.40 4.64 3.42
CA LYS A 30 12.56 5.00 2.61
C LYS A 30 13.49 6.01 3.28
N ARG A 31 12.96 6.86 4.17
CA ARG A 31 13.73 7.85 4.93
C ARG A 31 14.36 7.25 6.19
N LEU A 32 13.69 6.27 6.79
CA LEU A 32 14.13 5.65 8.03
C LEU A 32 15.40 4.79 7.84
N PRO A 33 16.18 4.60 8.92
CA PRO A 33 17.26 3.63 8.93
C PRO A 33 16.76 2.23 8.53
N TRP A 34 17.61 1.46 7.87
CA TRP A 34 17.23 0.16 7.31
C TRP A 34 16.88 -0.89 8.38
N SER A 35 17.29 -0.67 9.63
CA SER A 35 16.95 -1.51 10.79
C SER A 35 16.10 -0.73 11.78
N VAL A 36 15.11 -1.42 12.35
CA VAL A 36 14.26 -0.93 13.44
C VAL A 36 15.03 -0.90 14.76
N GLU A 37 15.78 -1.96 15.06
CA GLU A 37 16.66 -2.00 16.23
C GLU A 37 18.05 -1.50 15.86
N PRO A 38 18.82 -0.95 16.82
CA PRO A 38 20.23 -0.67 16.61
C PRO A 38 20.97 -1.94 16.18
N LEU A 39 21.60 -1.89 15.00
CA LEU A 39 22.38 -3.00 14.46
C LEU A 39 23.73 -2.51 13.98
N ASP A 40 24.77 -3.25 14.33
CA ASP A 40 26.09 -3.04 13.77
C ASP A 40 26.09 -3.33 12.27
N GLY A 41 26.95 -2.59 11.57
CA GLY A 41 27.17 -2.82 10.14
C GLY A 41 27.78 -4.21 9.94
N PHE A 42 27.38 -4.88 8.88
CA PHE A 42 27.92 -6.19 8.53
C PHE A 42 28.29 -6.25 7.06
N SER A 43 29.33 -7.04 6.76
CA SER A 43 29.74 -7.40 5.42
C SER A 43 29.81 -8.92 5.36
N ASP A 44 28.94 -9.53 4.57
CA ASP A 44 28.98 -10.95 4.26
C ASP A 44 29.50 -11.17 2.84
N GLU A 45 30.66 -11.81 2.74
CA GLU A 45 31.34 -12.15 1.49
C GLU A 45 31.30 -13.66 1.20
N HIS A 46 30.65 -14.47 2.04
CA HIS A 46 30.63 -15.93 1.91
C HIS A 46 29.56 -16.46 0.95
N GLY A 47 28.62 -15.60 0.55
CA GLY A 47 27.54 -15.93 -0.39
C GLY A 47 27.93 -15.77 -1.86
N TRP A 48 26.99 -16.10 -2.75
CA TRP A 48 27.13 -15.90 -4.21
C TRP A 48 27.17 -14.41 -4.63
N ARG A 49 26.86 -13.48 -3.71
CA ARG A 49 27.03 -12.03 -3.84
C ARG A 49 27.48 -11.44 -2.51
N LYS A 50 28.35 -10.43 -2.58
CA LYS A 50 28.69 -9.60 -1.43
C LYS A 50 27.46 -8.83 -0.95
N VAL A 51 27.15 -8.94 0.34
CA VAL A 51 26.10 -8.16 1.01
C VAL A 51 26.77 -7.31 2.07
N GLU A 52 26.71 -5.98 1.89
CA GLU A 52 27.25 -5.03 2.84
C GLU A 52 26.15 -4.07 3.29
N ARG A 53 26.04 -3.87 4.61
CA ARG A 53 25.12 -2.90 5.20
C ARG A 53 25.84 -2.08 6.27
N PRO A 54 25.72 -0.74 6.23
CA PRO A 54 26.30 0.12 7.27
C PRO A 54 25.57 -0.07 8.60
N ALA A 55 26.21 0.34 9.70
CA ALA A 55 25.57 0.36 11.01
C ALA A 55 24.29 1.20 10.97
N SER A 56 23.23 0.69 11.58
CA SER A 56 21.94 1.35 11.71
C SER A 56 21.71 1.73 13.16
N PRO A 57 21.39 3.00 13.46
CA PRO A 57 21.08 3.43 14.83
C PRO A 57 19.74 2.89 15.37
N GLY A 58 18.93 2.24 14.52
CA GLY A 58 17.55 1.88 14.86
C GLY A 58 16.59 3.05 14.62
N TRP A 59 15.30 2.78 14.80
CA TRP A 59 14.26 3.80 14.77
C TRP A 59 14.11 4.41 16.17
N SER A 60 13.84 5.71 16.20
CA SER A 60 13.37 6.36 17.42
C SER A 60 11.96 5.89 17.79
N ALA A 61 11.56 6.09 19.05
CA ALA A 61 10.22 5.77 19.51
C ALA A 61 9.13 6.51 18.72
N ASP A 62 9.39 7.78 18.35
CA ASP A 62 8.46 8.59 17.57
C ASP A 62 8.31 8.06 16.14
N GLU A 63 9.42 7.69 15.49
CA GLU A 63 9.41 7.09 14.15
C GLU A 63 8.70 5.73 14.15
N GLN A 64 8.93 4.91 15.18
CA GLN A 64 8.24 3.65 15.34
C GLN A 64 6.74 3.85 15.53
N ALA A 65 6.34 4.80 16.37
CA ALA A 65 4.92 5.13 16.60
C ALA A 65 4.24 5.67 15.32
N GLU A 66 4.94 6.47 14.52
CA GLU A 66 4.43 6.97 13.24
C GLU A 66 4.20 5.83 12.24
N VAL A 67 5.15 4.90 12.11
CA VAL A 67 5.00 3.70 11.27
C VAL A 67 3.86 2.81 11.76
N GLU A 68 3.74 2.61 13.08
CA GLU A 68 2.69 1.78 13.66
C GLU A 68 1.31 2.38 13.40
N LYS A 69 1.14 3.69 13.60
CA LYS A 69 -0.10 4.41 13.28
C LYS A 69 -0.49 4.26 11.80
N LEU A 70 0.46 4.41 10.88
CA LEU A 70 0.21 4.24 9.44
C LEU A 70 -0.17 2.79 9.10
N ARG A 71 0.49 1.80 9.71
CA ARG A 71 0.16 0.38 9.53
C ARG A 71 -1.19 0.00 10.09
N GLU A 72 -1.57 0.55 11.24
CA GLU A 72 -2.90 0.37 11.82
C GLU A 72 -3.96 0.91 10.86
N ARG A 73 -3.76 2.14 10.36
CA ARG A 73 -4.67 2.74 9.38
C ARG A 73 -4.74 1.95 8.07
N GLU A 74 -3.59 1.50 7.55
CA GLU A 74 -3.54 0.64 6.36
C GLU A 74 -4.36 -0.64 6.58
N ARG A 75 -4.22 -1.27 7.75
CA ARG A 75 -4.95 -2.50 8.09
C ARG A 75 -6.45 -2.26 8.18
N GLU A 76 -6.89 -1.18 8.82
CA GLU A 76 -8.31 -0.80 8.89
C GLU A 76 -8.90 -0.63 7.49
N LEU A 77 -8.22 0.13 6.63
CA LEU A 77 -8.65 0.39 5.26
C LEU A 77 -8.64 -0.89 4.41
N ALA A 78 -7.62 -1.73 4.55
CA ALA A 78 -7.54 -3.02 3.86
C ALA A 78 -8.70 -3.95 4.25
N VAL A 79 -9.09 -3.97 5.54
CA VAL A 79 -10.27 -4.71 6.00
C VAL A 79 -11.55 -4.09 5.44
N PHE A 80 -11.71 -2.78 5.54
CA PHE A 80 -12.88 -2.07 5.02
C PHE A 80 -13.11 -2.36 3.53
N VAL A 81 -12.07 -2.19 2.70
CA VAL A 81 -12.14 -2.44 1.26
C VAL A 81 -12.40 -3.92 1.00
N THR A 82 -11.70 -4.85 1.65
CA THR A 82 -11.81 -6.29 1.34
C THR A 82 -13.15 -6.89 1.77
N CYS A 83 -13.71 -6.40 2.87
CA CYS A 83 -14.97 -6.88 3.46
C CYS A 83 -16.17 -6.01 3.08
N HIS A 84 -16.02 -5.09 2.12
CA HIS A 84 -17.09 -4.18 1.73
C HIS A 84 -18.34 -4.92 1.23
N ARG A 85 -19.53 -4.39 1.56
CA ARG A 85 -20.84 -4.97 1.19
C ARG A 85 -21.03 -5.18 -0.31
N PHE A 86 -20.41 -4.32 -1.13
CA PHE A 86 -20.43 -4.41 -2.60
C PHE A 86 -20.00 -5.79 -3.10
N TRP A 87 -19.08 -6.47 -2.41
CA TRP A 87 -18.62 -7.79 -2.83
C TRP A 87 -19.66 -8.91 -2.66
N ALA A 88 -20.77 -8.65 -1.97
CA ALA A 88 -21.91 -9.55 -1.95
C ALA A 88 -22.70 -9.52 -3.27
N GLU A 89 -22.63 -8.40 -4.01
CA GLU A 89 -23.36 -8.18 -5.26
C GLU A 89 -22.57 -8.67 -6.49
N VAL A 90 -21.24 -8.79 -6.37
CA VAL A 90 -20.35 -9.28 -7.43
C VAL A 90 -20.26 -10.82 -7.40
N THR A 91 -20.38 -11.46 -8.56
CA THR A 91 -20.25 -12.92 -8.67
C THR A 91 -18.82 -13.38 -8.34
N THR A 92 -18.67 -14.60 -7.84
CA THR A 92 -17.34 -15.13 -7.46
C THR A 92 -16.34 -15.13 -8.62
N ALA A 93 -16.80 -15.34 -9.85
CA ALA A 93 -15.95 -15.34 -11.04
C ALA A 93 -15.41 -13.93 -11.39
N GLU A 94 -16.21 -12.89 -11.15
CA GLU A 94 -15.87 -11.49 -11.48
C GLU A 94 -15.10 -10.78 -10.36
N LYS A 95 -15.15 -11.29 -9.12
CA LYS A 95 -14.53 -10.64 -7.94
C LYS A 95 -13.06 -10.27 -8.13
N VAL A 96 -12.28 -11.10 -8.83
CA VAL A 96 -10.86 -10.81 -9.07
C VAL A 96 -10.71 -9.63 -10.03
N ASP A 97 -11.44 -9.64 -11.14
CA ASP A 97 -11.43 -8.56 -12.14
C ASP A 97 -11.94 -7.24 -11.55
N ALA A 98 -13.04 -7.28 -10.80
CA ALA A 98 -13.58 -6.12 -10.09
C ALA A 98 -12.58 -5.52 -9.08
N ARG A 99 -11.88 -6.34 -8.30
CA ARG A 99 -10.82 -5.86 -7.40
C ARG A 99 -9.64 -5.26 -8.15
N MET A 100 -9.29 -5.82 -9.31
CA MET A 100 -8.23 -5.25 -10.14
C MET A 100 -8.64 -3.89 -10.66
N ARG A 101 -9.86 -3.73 -11.20
CA ARG A 101 -10.38 -2.44 -11.65
C ARG A 101 -10.45 -1.41 -10.52
N LEU A 102 -10.87 -1.81 -9.32
CA LEU A 102 -10.95 -0.92 -8.16
C LEU A 102 -9.59 -0.28 -7.84
N LYS A 103 -8.48 -1.04 -7.91
CA LYS A 103 -7.12 -0.51 -7.66
C LYS A 103 -6.72 0.60 -8.63
N HIS A 104 -7.23 0.57 -9.86
CA HIS A 104 -6.92 1.53 -10.91
C HIS A 104 -8.02 2.60 -11.10
N ALA A 105 -9.04 2.61 -10.24
CA ALA A 105 -10.17 3.53 -10.37
C ALA A 105 -9.73 5.01 -10.25
N HIS A 106 -8.69 5.29 -9.47
CA HIS A 106 -8.11 6.62 -9.33
C HIS A 106 -7.35 7.09 -10.59
N GLU A 107 -6.69 6.17 -11.31
CA GLU A 107 -5.95 6.47 -12.55
C GLU A 107 -6.90 6.82 -13.69
N THR A 108 -8.09 6.18 -13.73
CA THR A 108 -9.09 6.40 -14.77
C THR A 108 -9.77 7.77 -14.62
N ALA A 109 -9.80 8.33 -13.41
CA ALA A 109 -10.38 9.65 -13.13
C ALA A 109 -9.45 10.80 -13.53
N ASP A 110 -8.14 10.55 -13.61
CA ASP A 110 -7.10 11.57 -13.86
C ASP A 110 -6.64 11.61 -15.33
N GLU A 111 -7.16 10.72 -16.19
CA GLU A 111 -6.91 10.77 -17.64
C GLU A 111 -7.85 11.81 -18.28
N PRO A 112 -7.34 12.97 -18.75
CA PRO A 112 -8.17 13.91 -19.49
C PRO A 112 -8.66 13.23 -20.78
N PRO A 113 -9.90 13.50 -21.24
CA PRO A 113 -10.41 12.87 -22.45
C PRO A 113 -9.46 13.15 -23.61
N ALA A 114 -8.86 12.08 -24.13
CA ALA A 114 -8.01 12.15 -25.30
C ALA A 114 -8.85 12.61 -26.51
N GLY A 115 -8.74 13.91 -26.84
CA GLY A 115 -9.19 14.47 -28.10
C GLY A 115 -10.07 15.72 -27.95
N ALA A 116 -9.47 16.87 -28.21
CA ALA A 116 -10.12 18.02 -28.83
C ALA A 116 -9.27 18.44 -30.04
#